data_AF-A0A1T4QNF9-F1
#
_entry.id   AF-A0A1T4QNF9-F1
#
_cell.length_a   1.000
_cell.length_b   1.000
_cell.length_c   1.000
_cell.angle_alpha   90.00
_cell.angle_beta   90.00
_cell.angle_gamma   90.00
#
_symmetry.space_group_name_H-M   'P 1'
#
loop_
_entity.id
_entity.type
_entity.pdbx_description
1 polymer ?
#
loop_
_entity_poly.entity_id
_entity_poly.type
_entity_poly.pdbx_seq_one_letter_code
_entity_poly.pdbx_strand_id
1 'polypeptide(L)'
;MSSGPGEVWKSVLIRASSNITKKPLAPQLEQTNQNYIKSRHKERVVTMDEWRKKTMHAPEEQILQIGRMEKYPEVEVSLSCFEEYLTWLNKWNEEHGKPFFILNWAMHQDEVGAPHFHLRRAWPCKDEDTGLTTTDQTKALLKAGILPPDPEKKISKKNNPKITFDKICREKWIFIARSHGLEIEDTPKPRDEVGKTLEKFQKEKDLLCNRVFTLLSALTEKNIDVLEEISKWEELMPSIQNFKEWTKERCRAAQNTYRDEQLDPIVDLFVAAFANSNKAIKRWI
;
A
#
# COMPACT_ATOMS: atom_id res chain seq x y z
N MET A 1 -30.95 25.17 -7.51
CA MET A 1 -30.89 24.44 -6.24
C MET A 1 -29.78 23.41 -6.35
N SER A 2 -28.60 23.78 -5.86
CA SER A 2 -27.42 22.93 -5.80
C SER A 2 -27.43 22.18 -4.47
N SER A 3 -27.50 20.87 -4.50
CA SER A 3 -27.13 20.00 -3.38
C SER A 3 -26.00 19.11 -3.87
N GLY A 4 -24.75 19.52 -3.59
CA GLY A 4 -23.57 18.72 -3.88
C GLY A 4 -23.46 17.52 -2.93
N PRO A 5 -22.78 16.43 -3.34
CA PRO A 5 -22.41 15.38 -2.42
C PRO A 5 -21.23 15.92 -1.58
N GLY A 6 -21.24 15.89 -0.25
CA GLY A 6 -21.86 14.90 0.61
C GLY A 6 -20.75 14.06 1.21
N GLU A 7 -20.39 14.42 2.44
CA GLU A 7 -19.64 13.63 3.43
C GLU A 7 -18.15 13.32 3.16
N VAL A 8 -17.31 14.14 3.79
CA VAL A 8 -15.92 13.82 4.14
C VAL A 8 -15.94 12.71 5.21
N TRP A 9 -15.81 11.45 4.79
CA TRP A 9 -15.62 10.32 5.71
C TRP A 9 -14.24 10.39 6.35
N LYS A 10 -14.19 11.04 7.52
CA LYS A 10 -13.00 11.08 8.39
C LYS A 10 -12.58 9.66 8.75
N SER A 11 -11.27 9.42 8.75
CA SER A 11 -10.63 8.20 9.26
C SER A 11 -11.34 7.71 10.53
N VAL A 12 -11.95 6.53 10.45
CA VAL A 12 -12.57 5.89 11.62
C VAL A 12 -11.44 5.33 12.49
N LEU A 13 -10.89 6.19 13.33
CA LEU A 13 -9.91 5.81 14.36
C LEU A 13 -10.67 5.26 15.57
N ILE A 14 -10.95 3.95 15.58
CA ILE A 14 -11.39 3.29 16.81
C ILE A 14 -10.16 3.10 17.70
N ARG A 15 -9.90 4.10 18.56
CA ARG A 15 -8.83 4.08 19.57
C ARG A 15 -9.24 3.15 20.72
N ALA A 16 -8.72 1.92 20.78
CA ALA A 16 -8.67 1.23 22.07
C ALA A 16 -7.56 1.85 22.93
N SER A 17 -7.83 1.95 24.24
CA SER A 17 -7.07 2.79 25.15
C SER A 17 -5.62 2.31 25.32
N SER A 18 -4.66 3.24 25.23
CA SER A 18 -3.21 2.96 25.44
C SER A 18 -2.88 2.25 26.75
N ASN A 19 -3.80 2.28 27.72
CA ASN A 19 -3.69 1.66 29.04
C ASN A 19 -3.63 0.12 29.03
N ILE A 20 -4.13 -0.52 27.97
CA ILE A 20 -4.19 -2.00 27.86
C ILE A 20 -2.80 -2.62 27.90
N THR A 21 -1.79 -1.94 27.33
CA THR A 21 -0.39 -2.41 27.36
C THR A 21 0.44 -1.79 28.47
N LYS A 22 0.05 -0.61 28.99
CA LYS A 22 0.86 0.11 29.99
C LYS A 22 0.96 -0.62 31.32
N LYS A 23 -0.19 -1.00 31.88
CA LYS A 23 -0.28 -1.58 33.22
C LYS A 23 0.39 -2.96 33.34
N PRO A 24 0.14 -3.94 32.44
CA PRO A 24 0.70 -5.29 32.62
C PRO A 24 2.23 -5.34 32.44
N LEU A 25 2.80 -4.45 31.62
CA LEU A 25 4.23 -4.46 31.31
C LEU A 25 5.09 -3.63 32.29
N ALA A 26 4.49 -2.78 33.12
CA ALA A 26 5.22 -1.92 34.06
C ALA A 26 6.09 -2.69 35.06
N PRO A 27 5.61 -3.77 35.69
CA PRO A 27 6.43 -4.57 36.61
C PRO A 27 7.68 -5.17 35.93
N GLN A 28 7.56 -5.58 34.65
CA GLN A 28 8.71 -6.10 33.89
C GLN A 28 9.77 -5.01 33.67
N LEU A 29 9.34 -3.83 33.25
CA LEU A 29 10.25 -2.70 33.04
C LEU A 29 10.94 -2.30 34.35
N GLU A 30 10.20 -2.25 35.46
CA GLU A 30 10.76 -1.92 36.76
C GLU A 30 11.83 -2.93 37.19
N GLN A 31 11.54 -4.24 37.09
CA GLN A 31 12.52 -5.29 37.37
C GLN A 31 13.76 -5.19 36.48
N THR A 32 13.57 -4.89 35.19
CA THR A 32 14.66 -4.72 34.22
C THR A 32 15.54 -3.52 34.58
N ASN A 33 14.93 -2.38 34.91
CA ASN A 33 15.63 -1.18 35.35
C ASN A 33 16.37 -1.41 36.68
N GLN A 34 15.76 -2.09 37.64
CA GLN A 34 16.42 -2.46 38.91
C GLN A 34 17.65 -3.36 38.66
N ASN A 35 17.56 -4.31 37.74
CA ASN A 35 18.69 -5.16 37.38
C ASN A 35 19.81 -4.35 36.73
N TYR A 36 19.50 -3.41 35.83
CA TYR A 36 20.50 -2.50 35.27
C TYR A 36 21.18 -1.64 36.34
N ILE A 37 20.44 -1.14 37.33
CA ILE A 37 21.00 -0.39 38.45
C ILE A 37 21.96 -1.26 39.26
N LYS A 38 21.56 -2.50 39.60
CA LYS A 38 22.40 -3.46 40.35
C LYS A 38 23.68 -3.81 39.59
N SER A 39 23.58 -4.00 38.28
CA SER A 39 24.73 -4.28 37.39
C SER A 39 25.52 -3.02 36.99
N ARG A 40 25.25 -1.86 37.61
CA ARG A 40 25.93 -0.58 37.35
C ARG A 40 25.79 -0.03 35.92
N HIS A 41 24.74 -0.43 35.21
CA HIS A 41 24.39 0.04 33.86
C HIS A 41 23.24 1.06 33.88
N LYS A 42 23.40 2.16 34.65
CA LYS A 42 22.33 3.16 34.82
C LYS A 42 21.93 3.83 33.50
N GLU A 43 22.82 3.90 32.52
CA GLU A 43 22.59 4.42 31.18
C GLU A 43 21.52 3.64 30.39
N ARG A 44 21.21 2.41 30.81
CA ARG A 44 20.20 1.55 30.16
C ARG A 44 18.80 1.69 30.75
N VAL A 45 18.67 2.37 31.89
CA VAL A 45 17.39 2.63 32.56
C VAL A 45 16.56 3.56 31.69
N VAL A 46 15.34 3.16 31.38
CA VAL A 46 14.43 3.94 30.54
C VAL A 46 13.07 4.11 31.20
N THR A 47 12.41 5.21 30.87
CA THR A 47 11.00 5.42 31.18
C THR A 47 10.12 4.49 30.37
N MET A 48 8.88 4.31 30.81
CA MET A 48 7.91 3.49 30.12
C MET A 48 7.58 4.00 28.69
N ASP A 49 7.61 5.30 28.48
CA ASP A 49 7.31 5.86 27.15
C ASP A 49 8.50 5.71 26.18
N GLU A 50 9.74 5.79 26.67
CA GLU A 50 10.94 5.43 25.88
C GLU A 50 10.96 3.93 25.58
N TRP A 51 10.59 3.10 26.55
CA TRP A 51 10.57 1.65 26.40
C TRP A 51 9.61 1.19 25.29
N ARG A 52 8.42 1.78 25.19
CA ARG A 52 7.46 1.48 24.10
C ARG A 52 7.88 1.94 22.71
N LYS A 53 8.78 2.92 22.61
CA LYS A 53 9.33 3.37 21.33
C LYS A 53 10.39 2.41 20.79
N LYS A 54 10.94 1.53 21.64
CA LYS A 54 11.90 0.51 21.19
C LYS A 54 11.18 -0.55 20.37
N THR A 55 11.74 -0.89 19.21
CA THR A 55 11.16 -1.85 18.25
C THR A 55 10.78 -3.19 18.88
N MET A 56 11.53 -3.67 19.87
CA MET A 56 11.23 -4.95 20.55
C MET A 56 9.95 -4.94 21.39
N HIS A 57 9.47 -3.76 21.80
CA HIS A 57 8.30 -3.60 22.66
C HIS A 57 7.18 -2.83 21.96
N ALA A 58 7.41 -2.41 20.72
CA ALA A 58 6.41 -1.75 19.90
C ALA A 58 5.30 -2.75 19.54
N PRO A 59 4.03 -2.29 19.51
CA PRO A 59 2.95 -3.08 18.95
C PRO A 59 3.25 -3.48 17.50
N GLU A 60 2.76 -4.65 17.11
CA GLU A 60 2.75 -5.06 15.72
C GLU A 60 1.74 -4.20 14.94
N GLU A 61 2.12 -3.78 13.73
CA GLU A 61 1.20 -3.18 12.76
C GLU A 61 1.03 -4.12 11.57
N GLN A 62 -0.21 -4.53 11.32
CA GLN A 62 -0.61 -5.33 10.16
C GLN A 62 -1.34 -4.43 9.19
N ILE A 63 -0.89 -4.40 7.93
CA ILE A 63 -1.57 -3.69 6.85
C ILE A 63 -2.42 -4.70 6.07
N LEU A 64 -3.72 -4.42 5.95
CA LEU A 64 -4.66 -5.19 5.14
C LEU A 64 -5.13 -4.31 3.98
N GLN A 65 -5.02 -4.84 2.77
CA GLN A 65 -5.36 -4.14 1.54
C GLN A 65 -6.02 -5.12 0.59
N ILE A 66 -6.99 -4.64 -0.20
CA ILE A 66 -7.56 -5.38 -1.32
C ILE A 66 -7.27 -4.59 -2.60
N GLY A 67 -6.71 -5.26 -3.59
CA GLY A 67 -6.37 -4.65 -4.86
C GLY A 67 -5.11 -3.79 -4.84
N ARG A 68 -4.96 -2.98 -5.87
CA ARG A 68 -3.81 -2.09 -6.16
C ARG A 68 -4.34 -0.76 -6.69
N MET A 69 -3.49 0.26 -6.81
CA MET A 69 -3.88 1.61 -7.26
C MET A 69 -4.81 1.63 -8.48
N GLU A 70 -4.58 0.74 -9.45
CA GLU A 70 -5.32 0.71 -10.71
C GLU A 70 -6.66 -0.04 -10.61
N LYS A 71 -6.83 -0.90 -9.60
CA LYS A 71 -8.01 -1.74 -9.43
C LYS A 71 -8.15 -2.15 -7.96
N TYR A 72 -9.13 -1.55 -7.29
CA TYR A 72 -9.54 -1.88 -5.93
C TYR A 72 -11.08 -1.84 -5.83
N PRO A 73 -11.69 -2.59 -4.91
CA PRO A 73 -13.15 -2.57 -4.72
C PRO A 73 -13.62 -1.25 -4.10
N GLU A 74 -14.92 -0.99 -4.17
CA GLU A 74 -15.54 0.14 -3.47
C GLU A 74 -15.18 0.14 -1.97
N VAL A 75 -15.13 1.34 -1.39
CA VAL A 75 -14.71 1.55 0.00
C VAL A 75 -15.61 0.78 0.96
N GLU A 76 -16.91 0.80 0.73
CA GLU A 76 -17.92 0.15 1.57
C GLU A 76 -17.75 -1.37 1.57
N VAL A 77 -17.36 -1.95 0.43
CA VAL A 77 -17.06 -3.38 0.30
C VAL A 77 -15.77 -3.71 1.07
N SER A 78 -14.74 -2.87 0.94
CA SER A 78 -13.48 -3.02 1.68
C SER A 78 -13.71 -2.97 3.20
N LEU A 79 -14.52 -2.02 3.66
CA LEU A 79 -14.88 -1.85 5.07
C LEU A 79 -15.67 -3.07 5.57
N SER A 80 -16.66 -3.53 4.82
CA SER A 80 -17.45 -4.72 5.16
C SER A 80 -16.59 -5.97 5.31
N CYS A 81 -15.63 -6.17 4.38
CA CYS A 81 -14.65 -7.24 4.49
C CYS A 81 -13.81 -7.11 5.78
N PHE A 82 -13.33 -5.91 6.07
CA PHE A 82 -12.48 -5.65 7.24
C PHE A 82 -13.22 -5.84 8.57
N GLU A 83 -14.48 -5.42 8.67
CA GLU A 83 -15.32 -5.64 9.86
C GLU A 83 -15.60 -7.12 10.12
N GLU A 84 -15.87 -7.90 9.06
CA GLU A 84 -16.01 -9.35 9.17
C GLU A 84 -14.69 -10.00 9.62
N TYR A 85 -13.56 -9.54 9.07
CA TYR A 85 -12.24 -10.03 9.46
C TYR A 85 -11.94 -9.70 10.92
N LEU A 86 -12.24 -8.50 11.40
CA LEU A 86 -12.11 -8.13 12.81
C LEU A 86 -12.99 -8.99 13.71
N THR A 87 -14.22 -9.27 13.30
CA THR A 87 -15.15 -10.14 14.05
C THR A 87 -14.57 -11.55 14.18
N TRP A 88 -14.11 -12.12 13.07
CA TRP A 88 -13.43 -13.41 13.08
C TRP A 88 -12.16 -13.39 13.94
N LEU A 89 -11.33 -12.36 13.81
CA LEU A 89 -10.06 -12.27 14.52
C LEU A 89 -10.26 -12.15 16.03
N ASN A 90 -11.28 -11.40 16.47
CA ASN A 90 -11.66 -11.32 17.88
C ASN A 90 -12.16 -12.66 18.39
N LYS A 91 -13.02 -13.36 17.64
CA LYS A 91 -13.49 -14.69 18.01
C LYS A 91 -12.33 -15.69 18.12
N TRP A 92 -11.45 -15.72 17.13
CA TRP A 92 -10.25 -16.54 17.14
C TRP A 92 -9.38 -16.23 18.38
N ASN A 93 -9.18 -14.95 18.68
CA ASN A 93 -8.40 -14.52 19.84
C ASN A 93 -9.00 -15.03 21.16
N GLU A 94 -10.33 -14.93 21.34
CA GLU A 94 -11.03 -15.44 22.52
C GLU A 94 -10.90 -16.96 22.65
N GLU A 95 -11.09 -17.70 21.56
CA GLU A 95 -11.02 -19.17 21.52
C GLU A 95 -9.61 -19.71 21.81
N HIS A 96 -8.57 -18.91 21.54
CA HIS A 96 -7.17 -19.33 21.68
C HIS A 96 -6.49 -18.73 22.94
N GLY A 97 -7.28 -18.32 23.94
CA GLY A 97 -6.76 -17.86 25.23
C GLY A 97 -6.22 -16.42 25.24
N LYS A 98 -6.71 -15.58 24.32
CA LYS A 98 -6.36 -14.16 24.17
C LYS A 98 -4.86 -13.89 24.02
N PRO A 99 -4.17 -14.49 23.03
CA PRO A 99 -2.74 -14.30 22.81
C PRO A 99 -2.35 -12.87 22.44
N PHE A 100 -3.30 -12.03 22.00
CA PHE A 100 -3.05 -10.62 21.71
C PHE A 100 -4.20 -9.71 22.11
N PHE A 101 -3.92 -8.40 22.13
CA PHE A 101 -4.92 -7.35 22.20
C PHE A 101 -4.88 -6.49 20.95
N ILE A 102 -6.06 -6.26 20.35
CA ILE A 102 -6.22 -5.24 19.31
C ILE A 102 -6.24 -3.87 19.99
N LEU A 103 -5.31 -3.00 19.62
CA LEU A 103 -5.14 -1.67 20.23
C LEU A 103 -5.91 -0.59 19.49
N ASN A 104 -5.88 -0.63 18.17
CA ASN A 104 -6.64 0.26 17.31
C ASN A 104 -6.53 -0.24 15.88
N TRP A 105 -7.35 0.35 15.04
CA TRP A 105 -7.17 0.29 13.61
C TRP A 105 -7.49 1.65 12.98
N ALA A 106 -7.00 1.86 11.77
CA ALA A 106 -7.31 3.04 10.96
C ALA A 106 -7.38 2.63 9.49
N MET A 107 -8.35 3.18 8.75
CA MET A 107 -8.42 3.07 7.30
C MET A 107 -7.82 4.33 6.68
N HIS A 108 -6.90 4.15 5.74
CA HIS A 108 -6.30 5.23 4.94
C HIS A 108 -6.88 5.13 3.52
N GLN A 109 -7.44 6.25 3.03
CA GLN A 109 -8.05 6.36 1.70
C GLN A 109 -7.36 7.42 0.82
N ASP A 110 -6.64 8.34 1.46
CA ASP A 110 -6.03 9.54 0.92
C ASP A 110 -4.55 9.37 0.55
N GLU A 111 -3.97 8.23 0.91
CA GLU A 111 -2.63 7.87 0.48
C GLU A 111 -2.63 7.42 -0.99
N VAL A 112 -1.53 7.71 -1.72
CA VAL A 112 -1.35 7.32 -3.13
C VAL A 112 -1.33 5.79 -3.23
N GLY A 113 -2.49 5.17 -3.41
CA GLY A 113 -2.66 3.74 -3.15
C GLY A 113 -4.11 3.27 -3.29
N ALA A 114 -4.32 1.95 -3.19
CA ALA A 114 -5.64 1.42 -2.87
C ALA A 114 -5.93 1.68 -1.37
N PRO A 115 -7.21 1.84 -0.98
CA PRO A 115 -7.58 1.93 0.43
C PRO A 115 -7.03 0.75 1.24
N HIS A 116 -6.46 1.04 2.41
CA HIS A 116 -5.86 0.02 3.26
C HIS A 116 -6.08 0.30 4.75
N PHE A 117 -6.00 -0.77 5.54
CA PHE A 117 -6.26 -0.76 6.97
C PHE A 117 -4.98 -1.04 7.74
N HIS A 118 -4.61 -0.14 8.64
CA HIS A 118 -3.61 -0.38 9.67
C HIS A 118 -4.28 -1.00 10.88
N LEU A 119 -3.91 -2.22 11.25
CA LEU A 119 -4.38 -2.93 12.45
C LEU A 119 -3.23 -3.09 13.43
N ARG A 120 -3.36 -2.53 14.64
CA ARG A 120 -2.30 -2.60 15.67
C ARG A 120 -2.62 -3.60 16.76
N ARG A 121 -1.65 -4.48 17.05
CA ARG A 121 -1.77 -5.54 18.06
C ARG A 121 -0.62 -5.53 19.05
N ALA A 122 -0.92 -5.81 20.32
CA ALA A 122 0.07 -6.12 21.34
C ALA A 122 0.00 -7.60 21.72
N TRP A 123 1.17 -8.19 22.00
CA TRP A 123 1.33 -9.62 22.28
C TRP A 123 1.84 -9.86 23.70
N PRO A 124 1.02 -9.58 24.74
CA PRO A 124 1.44 -9.83 26.10
C PRO A 124 1.48 -11.33 26.37
N CYS A 125 2.58 -11.78 26.94
CA CYS A 125 2.77 -13.14 27.40
C CYS A 125 3.22 -13.11 28.85
N LYS A 126 2.43 -13.74 29.74
CA LYS A 126 2.83 -13.96 31.12
C LYS A 126 3.90 -15.05 31.16
N ASP A 127 5.00 -14.72 31.81
CA ASP A 127 6.06 -15.63 32.14
C ASP A 127 5.69 -16.43 33.40
N GLU A 128 5.85 -17.75 33.35
CA GLU A 128 5.38 -18.64 34.43
C GLU A 128 6.34 -18.64 35.61
N ASP A 129 7.64 -18.53 35.37
CA ASP A 129 8.67 -18.56 36.41
C ASP A 129 8.68 -17.25 37.22
N THR A 130 8.58 -16.11 36.53
CA THR A 130 8.65 -14.79 37.16
C THR A 130 7.29 -14.19 37.49
N GLY A 131 6.20 -14.72 36.89
CA GLY A 131 4.85 -14.15 36.98
C GLY A 131 4.68 -12.82 36.24
N LEU A 132 5.73 -12.27 35.64
CA LEU A 132 5.73 -10.98 34.95
C LEU A 132 5.16 -11.11 33.54
N THR A 133 4.49 -10.06 33.05
CA THR A 133 4.01 -10.02 31.67
C THR A 133 5.05 -9.32 30.79
N THR A 134 5.36 -9.94 29.65
CA THR A 134 6.33 -9.45 28.67
C THR A 134 5.71 -9.37 27.28
N THR A 135 6.32 -8.63 26.34
CA THR A 135 5.91 -8.69 24.93
C THR A 135 6.67 -9.84 24.25
N ASP A 136 5.99 -10.96 24.01
CA ASP A 136 6.56 -12.12 23.31
C ASP A 136 5.51 -12.77 22.40
N GLN A 137 5.53 -12.35 21.13
CA GLN A 137 4.64 -12.87 20.09
C GLN A 137 4.83 -14.38 19.85
N THR A 138 6.06 -14.87 19.94
CA THR A 138 6.34 -16.28 19.65
C THR A 138 5.76 -17.15 20.76
N LYS A 139 6.03 -16.82 22.03
CA LYS A 139 5.51 -17.54 23.19
C LYS A 139 3.99 -17.44 23.29
N ALA A 140 3.41 -16.27 23.00
CA ALA A 140 1.95 -16.10 22.97
C ALA A 140 1.28 -17.00 21.94
N LEU A 141 1.83 -17.09 20.72
CA LEU A 141 1.28 -17.96 19.67
C LEU A 141 1.44 -19.46 19.99
N LEU A 142 2.55 -19.87 20.60
CA LEU A 142 2.71 -21.25 21.06
C LEU A 142 1.68 -21.62 22.15
N LYS A 143 1.44 -20.71 23.11
CA LYS A 143 0.40 -20.90 24.14
C LYS A 143 -1.01 -20.97 23.55
N ALA A 144 -1.24 -20.26 22.45
CA ALA A 144 -2.45 -20.36 21.64
C ALA A 144 -2.51 -21.63 20.77
N GLY A 145 -1.56 -22.55 20.88
CA GLY A 145 -1.56 -23.81 20.11
C GLY A 145 -1.09 -23.68 18.65
N ILE A 146 -0.55 -22.52 18.26
CA ILE A 146 0.02 -22.34 16.93
C ILE A 146 1.47 -22.82 16.92
N LEU A 147 1.71 -23.87 16.13
CA LEU A 147 3.03 -24.44 15.93
C LEU A 147 3.80 -23.74 14.80
N PRO A 148 5.14 -23.73 14.83
CA PRO A 148 5.93 -23.29 13.68
C PRO A 148 5.69 -24.22 12.48
N PRO A 149 6.04 -23.78 11.25
CA PRO A 149 5.86 -24.58 10.04
C PRO A 149 6.49 -25.98 10.12
N ASP A 150 7.63 -26.09 10.81
CA ASP A 150 8.30 -27.35 11.11
C ASP A 150 8.47 -27.49 12.63
N PRO A 151 7.57 -28.24 13.32
CA PRO A 151 7.59 -28.39 14.78
C PRO A 151 8.81 -29.13 15.33
N GLU A 152 9.48 -29.95 14.51
CA GLU A 152 10.64 -30.73 14.94
C GLU A 152 11.93 -29.87 14.94
N LYS A 153 11.94 -28.79 14.16
CA LYS A 153 13.07 -27.86 14.09
C LYS A 153 12.99 -26.78 15.16
N LYS A 154 14.17 -26.33 15.60
CA LYS A 154 14.29 -25.18 16.51
C LYS A 154 13.61 -23.94 15.92
N ILE A 155 13.01 -23.15 16.80
CA ILE A 155 12.41 -21.86 16.45
C ILE A 155 13.49 -20.94 15.90
N SER A 156 13.20 -20.31 14.77
CA SER A 156 14.10 -19.36 14.12
C SER A 156 13.30 -18.33 13.33
N LYS A 157 13.97 -17.32 12.77
CA LYS A 157 13.32 -16.34 11.87
C LYS A 157 12.61 -16.99 10.67
N LYS A 158 13.06 -18.17 10.23
CA LYS A 158 12.47 -18.93 9.10
C LYS A 158 11.51 -20.03 9.55
N ASN A 159 11.48 -20.34 10.85
CA ASN A 159 10.65 -21.38 11.44
C ASN A 159 10.02 -20.83 12.73
N ASN A 160 8.99 -19.99 12.58
CA ASN A 160 8.33 -19.29 13.69
C ASN A 160 6.81 -19.50 13.60
N PRO A 161 6.10 -19.72 14.72
CA PRO A 161 4.63 -19.79 14.78
C PRO A 161 3.91 -18.64 14.06
N LYS A 162 4.51 -17.45 14.03
CA LYS A 162 3.99 -16.29 13.32
C LYS A 162 3.80 -16.54 11.83
N ILE A 163 4.67 -17.34 11.20
CA ILE A 163 4.54 -17.70 9.78
C ILE A 163 3.24 -18.49 9.56
N THR A 164 2.95 -19.45 10.45
CA THR A 164 1.72 -20.24 10.43
C THR A 164 0.50 -19.36 10.69
N PHE A 165 0.56 -18.51 11.71
CA PHE A 165 -0.53 -17.59 12.04
C PHE A 165 -0.84 -16.60 10.90
N ASP A 166 0.18 -16.04 10.26
CA ASP A 166 0.02 -15.13 9.13
C ASP A 166 -0.55 -15.82 7.90
N LYS A 167 -0.24 -17.11 7.72
CA LYS A 167 -0.88 -17.92 6.68
C LYS A 167 -2.37 -18.07 6.94
N ILE A 168 -2.76 -18.44 8.17
CA ILE A 168 -4.18 -18.55 8.58
C ILE A 168 -4.92 -17.22 8.37
N CYS A 169 -4.33 -16.10 8.81
CA CYS A 169 -4.90 -14.77 8.64
C CYS A 169 -5.08 -14.41 7.17
N ARG A 170 -4.08 -14.70 6.33
CA ARG A 170 -4.12 -14.44 4.89
C ARG A 170 -5.21 -15.26 4.20
N GLU A 171 -5.28 -16.55 4.50
CA GLU A 171 -6.30 -17.45 3.93
C GLU A 171 -7.70 -16.99 4.31
N LYS A 172 -7.90 -16.57 5.57
CA LYS A 172 -9.18 -16.03 6.00
C LYS A 172 -9.52 -14.71 5.31
N TRP A 173 -8.55 -13.81 5.15
CA TRP A 173 -8.76 -12.54 4.44
C TRP A 173 -9.20 -12.77 2.99
N ILE A 174 -8.53 -13.69 2.28
CA ILE A 174 -8.90 -14.08 0.91
C ILE A 174 -10.30 -14.69 0.87
N PHE A 175 -10.62 -15.58 1.82
CA PHE A 175 -11.94 -16.19 1.93
C PHE A 175 -13.05 -15.15 2.11
N ILE A 176 -12.85 -14.17 3.00
CA ILE A 176 -13.81 -13.09 3.24
C ILE A 176 -13.98 -12.27 1.96
N ALA A 177 -12.88 -11.81 1.35
CA ALA A 177 -12.96 -11.03 0.11
C ALA A 177 -13.75 -11.76 -0.99
N ARG A 178 -13.51 -13.07 -1.18
CA ARG A 178 -14.28 -13.90 -2.13
C ARG A 178 -15.76 -14.01 -1.76
N SER A 179 -16.07 -14.12 -0.47
CA SER A 179 -17.46 -14.20 0.03
C SER A 179 -18.23 -12.90 -0.22
N HIS A 180 -17.54 -11.77 -0.30
CA HIS A 180 -18.08 -10.46 -0.70
C HIS A 180 -18.09 -10.24 -2.23
N GLY A 181 -17.90 -11.30 -3.02
CA GLY A 181 -17.99 -11.26 -4.48
C GLY A 181 -16.73 -10.76 -5.19
N LEU A 182 -15.59 -10.67 -4.50
CA LEU A 182 -14.34 -10.20 -5.10
C LEU A 182 -13.54 -11.35 -5.70
N GLU A 183 -13.07 -11.15 -6.93
CA GLU A 183 -12.11 -12.04 -7.57
C GLU A 183 -10.70 -11.72 -7.08
N ILE A 184 -10.12 -12.65 -6.32
CA ILE A 184 -8.79 -12.51 -5.70
C ILE A 184 -7.82 -13.54 -6.27
N GLU A 185 -6.72 -13.04 -6.83
CA GLU A 185 -5.53 -13.85 -7.13
C GLU A 185 -4.86 -14.24 -5.81
N ASP A 186 -4.77 -15.55 -5.55
CA ASP A 186 -4.23 -16.12 -4.31
C ASP A 186 -2.83 -16.72 -4.48
N THR A 187 -2.25 -16.63 -5.67
CA THR A 187 -0.89 -17.11 -5.95
C THR A 187 0.14 -16.11 -5.40
N PRO A 188 0.95 -16.48 -4.39
CA PRO A 188 1.97 -15.59 -3.87
C PRO A 188 3.07 -15.39 -4.93
N LYS A 189 3.49 -14.14 -5.13
CA LYS A 189 4.68 -13.86 -5.94
C LYS A 189 5.95 -14.42 -5.27
N PRO A 190 6.96 -14.83 -6.06
CA PRO A 190 8.25 -15.24 -5.53
C PRO A 190 8.83 -14.19 -4.58
N ARG A 191 9.48 -14.62 -3.49
CA ARG A 191 10.02 -13.72 -2.46
C ARG A 191 10.99 -12.68 -3.02
N ASP A 192 11.63 -12.99 -4.14
CA ASP A 192 12.60 -12.17 -4.84
C ASP A 192 11.92 -10.94 -5.50
N GLU A 193 10.59 -11.00 -5.65
CA GLU A 193 9.75 -9.97 -6.27
C GLU A 193 8.95 -9.14 -5.24
N VAL A 194 8.94 -9.50 -3.95
CA VAL A 194 8.08 -8.85 -2.92
C VAL A 194 8.80 -8.64 -1.57
N GLY A 195 8.57 -7.47 -0.96
CA GLY A 195 9.11 -7.10 0.37
C GLY A 195 10.02 -5.87 0.39
N LYS A 196 9.80 -4.89 -0.49
CA LYS A 196 10.52 -3.62 -0.46
C LYS A 196 9.90 -2.72 0.62
N THR A 197 10.74 -2.01 1.38
CA THR A 197 10.25 -0.96 2.28
C THR A 197 9.59 0.15 1.45
N LEU A 198 8.63 0.88 2.03
CA LEU A 198 7.95 2.00 1.34
C LEU A 198 8.95 2.98 0.71
N GLU A 199 10.01 3.30 1.45
CA GLU A 199 11.10 4.16 0.98
C GLU A 199 11.84 3.57 -0.25
N LYS A 200 12.10 2.26 -0.26
CA LYS A 200 12.75 1.58 -1.38
C LYS A 200 11.84 1.52 -2.60
N PHE A 201 10.54 1.29 -2.38
CA PHE A 201 9.54 1.30 -3.44
C PHE A 201 9.38 2.71 -4.05
N GLN A 202 9.30 3.75 -3.21
CA GLN A 202 9.23 5.14 -3.65
C GLN A 202 10.48 5.56 -4.42
N LYS A 203 11.68 5.21 -3.94
CA LYS A 203 12.95 5.49 -4.65
C LYS A 203 13.00 4.86 -6.04
N GLU A 204 12.52 3.63 -6.19
CA GLU A 204 12.46 2.99 -7.51
C GLU A 204 11.44 3.66 -8.43
N LYS A 205 10.28 4.07 -7.90
CA LYS A 205 9.27 4.84 -8.64
C LYS A 205 9.83 6.19 -9.08
N ASP A 206 10.52 6.90 -8.19
CA ASP A 206 11.15 8.19 -8.49
C ASP A 206 12.25 8.04 -9.55
N LEU A 207 13.06 6.98 -9.48
CA LEU A 207 14.07 6.66 -10.49
C LEU A 207 13.43 6.41 -11.86
N LEU A 208 12.30 5.70 -11.89
CA LEU A 208 11.54 5.43 -13.11
C LEU A 208 10.95 6.73 -13.68
N CYS A 209 10.31 7.55 -12.85
CA CYS A 209 9.78 8.87 -13.22
C CYS A 209 10.87 9.79 -13.77
N ASN A 210 12.04 9.83 -13.12
CA ASN A 210 13.18 10.61 -13.59
C ASN A 210 13.68 10.10 -14.94
N ARG A 211 13.75 8.78 -15.15
CA ARG A 211 14.09 8.20 -16.46
C ARG A 211 13.10 8.60 -17.55
N VAL A 212 11.80 8.52 -17.26
CA VAL A 212 10.75 8.93 -18.20
C VAL A 212 10.87 10.42 -18.50
N PHE A 213 11.07 11.26 -17.48
CA PHE A 213 11.28 12.69 -17.63
C PHE A 213 12.50 13.00 -18.50
N THR A 214 13.65 12.38 -18.25
CA THR A 214 14.86 12.56 -19.08
C THR A 214 14.63 12.14 -20.52
N LEU A 215 13.94 11.02 -20.75
CA LEU A 215 13.61 10.57 -22.11
C LEU A 215 12.65 11.53 -22.82
N LEU A 216 11.66 12.07 -22.10
CA LEU A 216 10.75 13.09 -22.62
C LEU A 216 11.49 14.39 -22.92
N SER A 217 12.34 14.90 -22.02
CA SER A 217 13.15 16.09 -22.25
C SER A 217 14.06 15.93 -23.46
N ALA A 218 14.75 14.79 -23.59
CA ALA A 218 15.60 14.51 -24.75
C ALA A 218 14.79 14.38 -26.06
N LEU A 219 13.56 13.86 -26.00
CA LEU A 219 12.65 13.81 -27.14
C LEU A 219 12.15 15.21 -27.51
N THR A 220 11.84 16.05 -26.53
CA THR A 220 11.44 17.45 -26.72
C THR A 220 12.59 18.28 -27.29
N GLU A 221 13.82 18.12 -26.80
CA GLU A 221 15.02 18.79 -27.33
C GLU A 221 15.32 18.38 -28.78
N LYS A 222 15.20 17.09 -29.13
CA LYS A 222 15.38 16.61 -30.51
C LYS A 222 14.30 17.07 -31.47
N ASN A 223 13.10 17.37 -30.95
CA ASN A 223 11.95 17.78 -31.73
C ASN A 223 11.61 19.27 -31.53
N ILE A 224 12.53 20.07 -30.99
CA ILE A 224 12.29 21.47 -30.64
C ILE A 224 11.99 22.30 -31.89
N ASP A 225 12.62 21.99 -33.02
CA ASP A 225 12.37 22.62 -34.32
C ASP A 225 10.97 22.29 -34.87
N VAL A 226 10.49 21.06 -34.62
CA VAL A 226 9.13 20.63 -34.98
C VAL A 226 8.10 21.32 -34.08
N LEU A 227 8.40 21.52 -32.80
CA LEU A 227 7.55 22.25 -31.85
C LEU A 227 7.52 23.76 -32.11
N GLU A 228 8.64 24.36 -32.53
CA GLU A 228 8.70 25.75 -33.03
C GLU A 228 7.94 25.92 -34.35
N GLU A 229 8.01 24.95 -35.27
CA GLU A 229 7.16 24.99 -36.46
C GLU A 229 5.67 24.86 -36.09
N ILE A 230 5.31 24.01 -35.14
CA ILE A 230 3.93 23.90 -34.62
C ILE A 230 3.49 25.18 -33.91
N SER A 231 4.36 25.88 -33.18
CA SER A 231 4.00 27.15 -32.53
C SER A 231 3.76 28.28 -33.54
N LYS A 232 4.44 28.26 -34.69
CA LYS A 232 4.14 29.15 -35.83
C LYS A 232 2.77 28.88 -36.45
N TRP A 233 2.12 27.75 -36.16
CA TRP A 233 0.77 27.43 -36.63
C TRP A 233 -0.34 27.99 -35.71
N GLU A 234 -0.04 28.50 -34.51
CA GLU A 234 -1.03 29.18 -33.67
C GLU A 234 -1.47 30.55 -34.25
N GLU A 235 -0.63 31.21 -35.07
CA GLU A 235 -1.01 32.45 -35.78
C GLU A 235 -1.88 32.21 -37.02
N LEU A 236 -1.89 30.99 -37.56
CA LEU A 236 -2.67 30.59 -38.73
C LEU A 236 -3.58 29.45 -38.31
N MET A 237 -4.62 29.71 -37.49
CA MET A 237 -5.62 28.69 -37.13
C MET A 237 -5.98 27.85 -38.37
N PRO A 238 -5.51 26.59 -38.48
CA PRO A 238 -5.90 25.77 -39.58
C PRO A 238 -7.26 25.23 -39.18
N SER A 239 -8.29 25.49 -39.98
CA SER A 239 -9.48 24.66 -39.89
C SER A 239 -9.04 23.18 -39.99
N ILE A 240 -9.76 22.26 -39.34
CA ILE A 240 -9.47 20.81 -39.42
C ILE A 240 -9.30 20.36 -40.89
N GLN A 241 -9.99 21.04 -41.81
CA GLN A 241 -9.86 20.82 -43.25
C GLN A 241 -8.48 21.19 -43.79
N ASN A 242 -7.92 22.34 -43.41
CA ASN A 242 -6.58 22.77 -43.85
C ASN A 242 -5.49 21.84 -43.31
N PHE A 243 -5.63 21.36 -42.07
CA PHE A 243 -4.72 20.36 -41.49
C PHE A 243 -4.78 19.03 -42.26
N LYS A 244 -6.00 18.56 -42.58
CA LYS A 244 -6.21 17.33 -43.34
C LYS A 244 -5.59 17.38 -44.74
N GLU A 245 -5.75 18.49 -45.47
CA GLU A 245 -5.14 18.66 -46.80
C GLU A 245 -3.62 18.74 -46.72
N TRP A 246 -3.05 19.47 -45.75
CA TRP A 246 -1.61 19.54 -45.55
C TRP A 246 -0.99 18.18 -45.22
N THR A 247 -1.63 17.38 -44.34
CA THR A 247 -1.15 16.03 -44.01
C THR A 247 -1.19 15.11 -45.23
N LYS A 248 -2.25 15.21 -46.07
CA LYS A 248 -2.33 14.47 -47.34
C LYS A 248 -1.19 14.82 -48.28
N GLU A 249 -0.87 16.10 -48.43
CA GLU A 249 0.19 16.57 -49.33
C GLU A 249 1.59 16.12 -48.87
N ARG A 250 1.86 16.17 -47.55
CA ARG A 250 3.10 15.69 -46.95
C ARG A 250 3.26 14.17 -47.06
N CYS A 251 2.17 13.43 -46.85
CA CYS A 251 2.14 11.98 -47.00
C CYS A 251 2.31 11.56 -48.47
N ARG A 252 1.76 12.32 -49.44
CA ARG A 252 2.02 12.12 -50.88
C ARG A 252 3.45 12.43 -51.28
N ALA A 253 4.06 13.49 -50.77
CA ALA A 253 5.47 13.79 -51.02
C ALA A 253 6.42 12.71 -50.47
N ALA A 254 5.99 11.95 -49.46
CA ALA A 254 6.70 10.80 -48.91
C ALA A 254 6.39 9.46 -49.60
N GLN A 255 5.51 9.43 -50.61
CA GLN A 255 5.12 8.20 -51.30
C GLN A 255 6.22 7.70 -52.26
N ASN A 256 6.81 6.55 -51.93
CA ASN A 256 7.24 5.58 -52.94
C ASN A 256 6.63 4.18 -52.73
N THR A 257 5.70 4.01 -51.77
CA THR A 257 5.30 2.65 -51.33
C THR A 257 3.85 2.42 -50.90
N TYR A 258 2.94 3.41 -50.91
CA TYR A 258 1.53 3.20 -50.50
C TYR A 258 0.51 3.77 -51.49
N ARG A 259 -0.60 3.05 -51.71
CA ARG A 259 -1.73 3.49 -52.55
C ARG A 259 -2.64 4.46 -51.76
N ASP A 260 -3.28 5.40 -52.45
CA ASP A 260 -4.10 6.47 -51.83
C ASP A 260 -5.18 5.95 -50.86
N GLU A 261 -5.78 4.80 -51.15
CA GLU A 261 -6.79 4.12 -50.31
C GLU A 261 -6.26 3.71 -48.92
N GLN A 262 -4.94 3.57 -48.76
CA GLN A 262 -4.29 3.26 -47.49
C GLN A 262 -3.82 4.50 -46.72
N LEU A 263 -3.81 5.66 -47.39
CA LEU A 263 -3.33 6.93 -46.84
C LEU A 263 -4.40 7.59 -45.97
N ASP A 264 -5.66 7.54 -46.39
CA ASP A 264 -6.78 8.21 -45.72
C ASP A 264 -6.99 7.77 -44.26
N PRO A 265 -6.95 6.47 -43.90
CA PRO A 265 -7.07 6.05 -42.50
C PRO A 265 -5.93 6.56 -41.60
N ILE A 266 -4.73 6.68 -42.16
CA ILE A 266 -3.54 7.16 -41.45
C ILE A 266 -3.65 8.66 -41.22
N VAL A 267 -4.03 9.41 -42.26
CA VAL A 267 -4.29 10.85 -42.17
C VAL A 267 -5.39 11.14 -41.15
N ASP A 268 -6.48 10.38 -41.15
CA ASP A 268 -7.59 10.55 -40.20
C ASP A 268 -7.16 10.30 -38.75
N LEU A 269 -6.23 9.38 -38.51
CA LEU A 269 -5.62 9.13 -37.19
C LEU A 269 -4.81 10.33 -36.69
N PHE A 270 -4.01 10.94 -37.56
CA PHE A 270 -3.25 12.15 -37.23
C PHE A 270 -4.16 13.37 -37.01
N VAL A 271 -5.21 13.52 -37.82
CA VAL A 271 -6.22 14.58 -37.68
C VAL A 271 -6.97 14.44 -36.35
N ALA A 272 -7.34 13.21 -35.95
CA ALA A 272 -8.01 12.95 -34.67
C ALA A 272 -7.12 13.25 -33.46
N ALA A 273 -5.84 12.88 -33.53
CA ALA A 273 -4.85 13.21 -32.51
C ALA A 273 -4.67 14.73 -32.37
N PHE A 274 -4.55 15.45 -33.49
CA PHE A 274 -4.43 16.91 -33.52
C PHE A 274 -5.69 17.61 -32.96
N ALA A 275 -6.89 17.16 -33.33
CA ALA A 275 -8.15 17.70 -32.82
C ALA A 275 -8.30 17.52 -31.30
N ASN A 276 -7.83 16.39 -30.76
CA ASN A 276 -7.86 16.13 -29.33
C ASN A 276 -6.85 16.99 -28.55
N SER A 277 -5.66 17.21 -29.09
CA SER A 277 -4.65 18.09 -28.49
C SER A 277 -5.11 19.56 -28.43
N ASN A 278 -5.74 20.07 -29.50
CA ASN A 278 -6.32 21.41 -29.51
C ASN A 278 -7.48 21.59 -28.49
N LYS A 279 -8.25 20.54 -28.24
CA LYS A 279 -9.28 20.52 -27.18
C LYS A 279 -8.67 20.57 -25.78
N ALA A 280 -7.49 19.99 -25.59
CA ALA A 280 -6.76 20.00 -24.32
C ALA A 280 -6.13 21.37 -24.05
N ILE A 281 -5.58 22.03 -25.07
CA ILE A 281 -4.95 23.36 -24.95
C ILE A 281 -5.98 24.46 -24.64
N LYS A 282 -7.14 24.47 -25.31
CA LYS A 282 -8.25 25.42 -25.01
C LYS A 282 -8.90 25.25 -23.63
N ARG A 283 -8.57 24.19 -22.89
CA ARG A 283 -9.06 23.95 -21.53
C ARG A 283 -8.16 24.55 -20.44
N TRP A 284 -6.96 24.99 -20.82
CA TRP A 284 -5.93 25.50 -19.92
C TRP A 284 -5.60 27.00 -20.14
N ILE A 285 -6.34 27.66 -21.04
CA ILE A 285 -6.45 29.13 -21.16
C ILE A 285 -7.84 29.50 -20.67
#